data_AF-A0A2D6HJ44-F1
#
_entry.id   AF-A0A2D6HJ44-F1
#
_cell.length_a   1.000
_cell.length_b   1.000
_cell.length_c   1.000
_cell.angle_alpha   90.00
_cell.angle_beta   90.00
_cell.angle_gamma   90.00
#
_symmetry.space_group_name_H-M   'P 1'
#
loop_
_entity.id
_entity.type
_entity.pdbx_description
1 polymer ?
#
loop_
_entity_poly.entity_id
_entity_poly.type
_entity_poly.pdbx_seq_one_letter_code
_entity_poly.pdbx_strand_id
1 'polypeptide(L)'
;MTRAEAWCVHAAGALVGGTGLVYGWMRYFAEPADPFSLVNHPAEPLWHSAHIVFAPLLVFACALVWRDHVWARFRSRSRPRRRTGLVLAATLGPMIASGYLLQVSVEECWRTTWLAVHLATSLVWLPCYVGHHTLAHTHRPLTDSEVPH
;
A
#
# COMPACT_ATOMS: atom_id res chain seq x y z
N MET A 1 13.26 13.47 0.87
CA MET A 1 11.95 13.33 1.52
C MET A 1 11.99 14.11 2.81
N THR A 2 11.11 15.10 2.93
CA THR A 2 10.95 15.88 4.16
C THR A 2 10.23 15.05 5.23
N ARG A 3 10.26 15.49 6.50
CA ARG A 3 9.52 14.80 7.59
C ARG A 3 8.01 14.84 7.36
N ALA A 4 7.49 15.93 6.80
CA ALA A 4 6.08 16.07 6.48
C ALA A 4 5.66 15.10 5.37
N GLU A 5 6.42 15.01 4.27
CA GLU A 5 6.19 14.02 3.22
C GLU A 5 6.20 12.58 3.75
N ALA A 6 7.16 12.26 4.63
CA ALA A 6 7.24 10.94 5.25
C ALA A 6 5.95 10.64 6.03
N TRP A 7 5.53 11.56 6.90
CA TRP A 7 4.29 11.44 7.67
C TRP A 7 3.06 11.29 6.77
N CYS A 8 2.97 12.07 5.69
CA CYS A 8 1.86 11.95 4.74
C CYS A 8 1.79 10.55 4.12
N VAL A 9 2.91 10.00 3.64
CA VAL A 9 2.95 8.66 3.04
C VAL A 9 2.65 7.58 4.08
N HIS A 10 3.16 7.73 5.31
CA HIS A 10 2.88 6.80 6.41
C HIS A 10 1.42 6.80 6.84
N ALA A 11 0.84 7.98 7.09
CA ALA A 11 -0.54 8.11 7.50
C ALA A 11 -1.49 7.60 6.40
N ALA A 12 -1.27 7.99 5.15
CA ALA A 12 -2.09 7.53 4.03
C ALA A 12 -1.96 6.02 3.81
N GLY A 13 -0.75 5.48 3.89
CA GLY A 13 -0.50 4.04 3.78
C GLY A 13 -1.18 3.24 4.90
N ALA A 14 -1.14 3.74 6.14
CA ALA A 14 -1.80 3.12 7.29
C ALA A 14 -3.33 3.16 7.15
N LEU A 15 -3.90 4.30 6.73
CA LEU A 15 -5.34 4.43 6.53
C LEU A 15 -5.86 3.51 5.42
N VAL A 16 -5.24 3.54 4.24
CA VAL A 16 -5.66 2.73 3.09
C VAL A 16 -5.40 1.25 3.33
N GLY A 17 -4.22 0.90 3.84
CA GLY A 17 -3.87 -0.48 4.19
C GLY A 17 -4.78 -1.04 5.28
N GLY A 18 -5.01 -0.27 6.35
CA GLY A 18 -5.87 -0.68 7.46
C GLY A 18 -7.32 -0.88 7.03
N THR A 19 -7.91 0.09 6.34
CA THR A 19 -9.30 -0.04 5.83
C THR A 19 -9.44 -1.18 4.84
N GLY A 20 -8.45 -1.39 3.95
CA GLY A 20 -8.46 -2.49 2.98
C GLY A 20 -8.33 -3.86 3.62
N LEU A 21 -7.48 -4.01 4.64
CA LEU A 21 -7.35 -5.24 5.41
C LEU A 21 -8.62 -5.57 6.19
N VAL A 22 -9.23 -4.58 6.86
CA VAL A 22 -10.47 -4.79 7.62
C VAL A 22 -11.62 -5.15 6.67
N TYR A 23 -11.77 -4.42 5.57
CA TYR A 23 -12.77 -4.73 4.54
C TYR A 23 -12.56 -6.13 3.95
N GLY A 24 -11.33 -6.47 3.55
CA GLY A 24 -11.00 -7.79 3.02
C GLY A 24 -11.28 -8.91 4.02
N TRP A 25 -10.97 -8.69 5.30
CA TRP A 25 -11.31 -9.65 6.35
C TRP A 25 -12.82 -9.88 6.43
N MET A 26 -13.63 -8.82 6.46
CA MET A 26 -15.09 -8.95 6.46
C MET A 26 -15.60 -9.68 5.22
N ARG A 27 -15.09 -9.32 4.05
CA ARG A 27 -15.56 -9.86 2.77
C ARG A 27 -15.26 -11.36 2.58
N TYR A 28 -14.18 -11.87 3.18
CA TYR A 28 -13.74 -13.25 2.94
C TYR A 28 -13.80 -14.17 4.16
N PHE A 29 -13.87 -13.62 5.38
CA PHE A 29 -13.76 -14.41 6.61
C PHE A 29 -14.86 -14.15 7.64
N ALA A 30 -15.62 -13.04 7.55
CA ALA A 30 -16.76 -12.85 8.44
C ALA A 30 -17.94 -13.72 7.99
N GLU A 31 -18.66 -14.28 8.96
CA GLU A 31 -19.87 -15.08 8.71
C GLU A 31 -21.09 -14.16 8.58
N PRO A 32 -21.89 -14.29 7.50
CA PRO A 32 -23.13 -13.53 7.36
C PRO A 32 -24.10 -13.79 8.51
N ALA A 33 -24.74 -12.74 9.02
CA ALA A 33 -25.76 -12.87 10.05
C ALA A 33 -27.04 -13.58 9.57
N ASP A 34 -27.28 -13.57 8.25
CA ASP A 34 -28.42 -14.22 7.60
C ASP A 34 -27.99 -14.82 6.24
N PRO A 35 -28.51 -16.00 5.83
CA PRO A 35 -28.14 -16.65 4.57
C PRO A 35 -28.44 -15.84 3.31
N PHE A 36 -29.37 -14.88 3.37
CA PHE A 36 -29.74 -14.01 2.25
C PHE A 36 -29.08 -12.64 2.33
N SER A 37 -28.19 -12.42 3.30
CA SER A 37 -27.47 -11.16 3.43
C SER A 37 -26.53 -10.94 2.24
N LEU A 38 -26.56 -9.73 1.68
CA LEU A 38 -25.66 -9.30 0.61
C LEU A 38 -24.24 -9.01 1.10
N VAL A 39 -24.10 -8.78 2.41
CA VAL A 39 -22.83 -8.47 3.10
C VAL A 39 -22.59 -9.47 4.21
N ASN A 40 -21.33 -9.73 4.53
CA ASN A 40 -20.97 -10.66 5.58
C ASN A 40 -21.00 -10.01 6.96
N HIS A 41 -20.70 -8.71 7.04
CA HIS A 41 -20.69 -7.97 8.31
C HIS A 41 -21.43 -6.62 8.17
N PRO A 42 -22.21 -6.15 9.16
CA PRO A 42 -22.96 -4.89 9.07
C PRO A 42 -22.09 -3.67 8.75
N ALA A 43 -20.82 -3.67 9.19
CA ALA A 43 -19.86 -2.60 8.91
C ALA A 43 -19.08 -2.76 7.58
N GLU A 44 -19.29 -3.83 6.80
CA GLU A 44 -18.58 -4.07 5.54
C GLU A 44 -18.71 -2.87 4.56
N PRO A 45 -19.90 -2.28 4.33
CA PRO A 45 -20.04 -1.11 3.45
C PRO A 45 -19.27 0.12 3.94
N LEU A 46 -19.17 0.30 5.26
CA LEU A 46 -18.44 1.41 5.87
C LEU A 46 -16.94 1.29 5.55
N TRP A 47 -16.34 0.12 5.80
CA TRP A 47 -14.91 -0.10 5.56
C TRP A 47 -14.56 -0.09 4.08
N HIS A 48 -15.44 -0.61 3.22
CA HIS A 48 -15.32 -0.48 1.77
C HIS A 48 -15.28 1.00 1.33
N SER A 49 -16.24 1.79 1.80
CA SER A 49 -16.33 3.22 1.45
C SER A 49 -15.14 4.01 2.00
N ALA A 50 -14.72 3.72 3.23
CA ALA A 50 -13.54 4.34 3.83
C ALA A 50 -12.28 4.05 3.03
N HIS A 51 -12.09 2.81 2.56
CA HIS A 51 -10.95 2.45 1.71
C HIS A 51 -10.94 3.26 0.41
N ILE A 52 -12.09 3.38 -0.26
CA ILE A 52 -12.23 4.18 -1.49
C ILE A 52 -11.93 5.67 -1.23
N VAL A 53 -12.43 6.24 -0.13
CA VAL A 53 -12.24 7.66 0.21
C VAL A 53 -10.78 7.98 0.55
N PHE A 54 -10.09 7.08 1.26
CA PHE A 54 -8.69 7.32 1.63
C PHE A 54 -7.70 6.96 0.52
N ALA A 55 -8.05 6.11 -0.44
CA ALA A 55 -7.15 5.70 -1.52
C ALA A 55 -6.53 6.90 -2.30
N PRO A 56 -7.29 7.95 -2.69
CA PRO A 56 -6.73 9.14 -3.32
C PRO A 56 -5.63 9.84 -2.50
N LEU A 57 -5.72 9.81 -1.16
CA LEU A 57 -4.69 10.41 -0.29
C LEU A 57 -3.35 9.67 -0.43
N LEU A 58 -3.38 8.35 -0.54
CA LEU A 58 -2.16 7.55 -0.75
C LEU A 58 -1.56 7.81 -2.13
N VAL A 59 -2.41 7.88 -3.17
CA VAL A 59 -1.95 8.23 -4.53
C VAL A 59 -1.25 9.59 -4.52
N PHE A 60 -1.87 10.59 -3.90
CA PHE A 60 -1.29 11.92 -3.77
C PHE A 60 0.01 11.93 -2.96
N ALA A 61 0.05 11.27 -1.81
CA ALA A 61 1.25 11.19 -0.98
C ALA A 61 2.42 10.51 -1.73
N CYS A 62 2.16 9.45 -2.49
CA CYS A 62 3.16 8.83 -3.35
C CYS A 62 3.62 9.75 -4.48
N ALA A 63 2.72 10.55 -5.05
CA ALA A 63 3.06 11.53 -6.08
C ALA A 63 3.99 12.64 -5.55
N LEU A 64 3.75 13.13 -4.33
CA LEU A 64 4.60 14.14 -3.68
C LEU A 64 6.07 13.68 -3.58
N VAL A 65 6.30 12.42 -3.23
CA VAL A 65 7.64 11.88 -3.05
C VAL A 65 8.25 11.34 -4.35
N TRP A 66 7.50 11.33 -5.45
CA TRP A 66 7.91 10.65 -6.68
C TRP A 66 9.22 11.18 -7.26
N ARG A 67 9.31 12.50 -7.52
CA ARG A 67 10.47 13.10 -8.18
C ARG A 67 11.72 13.00 -7.31
N ASP A 68 11.61 13.42 -6.05
CA ASP A 68 12.77 13.67 -5.19
C ASP A 68 13.22 12.42 -4.41
N HIS A 69 12.37 11.39 -4.33
CA HIS A 69 12.69 10.12 -3.69
C HIS A 69 12.73 8.96 -4.70
N VAL A 70 11.62 8.67 -5.36
CA VAL A 70 11.50 7.46 -6.21
C VAL A 70 12.38 7.57 -7.46
N TRP A 71 12.21 8.65 -8.23
CA TRP A 71 12.92 8.86 -9.49
C TRP A 71 14.42 9.11 -9.28
N ALA A 72 14.78 9.92 -8.29
CA ALA A 72 16.17 10.15 -7.91
C ALA A 72 16.90 8.83 -7.57
N ARG A 73 16.25 7.91 -6.85
CA ARG A 73 16.81 6.59 -6.50
C ARG A 73 16.83 5.61 -7.66
N PHE A 74 15.87 5.71 -8.58
CA PHE A 74 15.89 4.93 -9.81
C PHE A 74 17.12 5.26 -10.67
N ARG A 75 17.48 6.55 -10.76
CA ARG A 75 18.61 7.04 -11.56
C ARG A 75 19.98 6.86 -10.89
N SER A 76 20.08 6.95 -9.56
CA SER A 76 21.37 7.04 -8.85
C SER A 76 22.15 5.72 -8.69
N ARG A 77 21.66 4.58 -9.20
CA ARG A 77 22.31 3.24 -9.11
C ARG A 77 22.77 2.78 -7.71
N SER A 78 22.47 3.52 -6.62
CA SER A 78 22.92 3.18 -5.27
C SER A 78 22.28 1.86 -4.81
N ARG A 79 23.09 0.90 -4.37
CA ARG A 79 22.67 -0.48 -4.08
C ARG A 79 21.85 -0.70 -2.80
N PRO A 80 22.02 0.04 -1.68
CA PRO A 80 21.22 -0.24 -0.49
C PRO A 80 19.75 0.07 -0.80
N ARG A 81 18.86 -0.92 -0.65
CA ARG A 81 17.39 -0.77 -0.65
C ARG A 81 16.73 -0.44 -2.00
N ARG A 82 17.46 -0.56 -3.12
CA ARG A 82 16.88 -0.39 -4.48
C ARG A 82 15.84 -1.46 -4.82
N ARG A 83 16.02 -2.71 -4.38
CA ARG A 83 15.10 -3.82 -4.71
C ARG A 83 13.70 -3.61 -4.13
N THR A 84 13.60 -3.30 -2.84
CA THR A 84 12.29 -3.04 -2.19
C THR A 84 11.63 -1.79 -2.74
N GLY A 85 12.39 -0.72 -2.99
CA GLY A 85 11.85 0.49 -3.65
C GLY A 85 11.32 0.25 -5.08
N LEU A 86 12.01 -0.60 -5.86
CA LEU A 86 11.57 -0.98 -7.21
C LEU A 86 10.30 -1.83 -7.18
N VAL A 87 10.20 -2.79 -6.26
CA VAL A 87 8.99 -3.60 -6.09
C VAL A 87 7.80 -2.70 -5.75
N LEU A 88 7.97 -1.77 -4.81
CA LEU A 88 6.93 -0.79 -4.46
C LEU A 88 6.49 0.06 -5.66
N ALA A 89 7.44 0.60 -6.43
CA ALA A 89 7.12 1.38 -7.61
C ALA A 89 6.40 0.54 -8.68
N ALA A 90 6.82 -0.71 -8.87
CA ALA A 90 6.27 -1.62 -9.87
C ALA A 90 4.85 -2.09 -9.51
N THR A 91 4.54 -2.31 -8.22
CA THR A 91 3.22 -2.78 -7.80
C THR A 91 2.24 -1.65 -7.52
N LEU A 92 2.70 -0.43 -7.21
CA LEU A 92 1.83 0.72 -6.93
C LEU A 92 0.92 1.07 -8.13
N GLY A 93 1.48 1.14 -9.33
CA GLY A 93 0.73 1.51 -10.54
C GLY A 93 -0.43 0.54 -10.83
N PRO A 94 -0.16 -0.77 -10.97
CA PRO A 94 -1.22 -1.76 -11.18
C PRO A 94 -2.23 -1.82 -10.02
N MET A 95 -1.80 -1.63 -8.77
CA MET A 95 -2.71 -1.58 -7.61
C MET A 95 -3.72 -0.43 -7.74
N ILE A 96 -3.25 0.78 -8.06
CA ILE A 96 -4.13 1.95 -8.26
C ILE A 96 -5.04 1.75 -9.46
N ALA A 97 -4.47 1.35 -10.60
CA ALA A 97 -5.22 1.20 -11.84
C ALA A 97 -6.32 0.15 -11.73
N SER A 98 -6.02 -1.02 -11.15
CA SER A 98 -7.01 -2.07 -10.92
C SER A 98 -8.11 -1.66 -9.94
N GLY A 99 -7.81 -0.85 -8.92
CA GLY A 99 -8.82 -0.34 -7.99
C GLY A 99 -9.84 0.58 -8.68
N TYR A 100 -9.39 1.42 -9.62
CA TYR A 100 -10.27 2.24 -10.45
C TYR A 100 -11.06 1.39 -11.45
N LEU A 101 -10.37 0.50 -12.17
CA LEU A 101 -10.99 -0.36 -13.18
C LEU A 101 -12.05 -1.29 -12.59
N LEU A 102 -11.86 -1.75 -11.35
CA LEU A 102 -12.86 -2.55 -10.63
C LEU A 102 -14.18 -1.79 -10.43
N GLN A 103 -14.15 -0.48 -10.20
CA GLN A 103 -15.34 0.35 -9.96
C GLN A 103 -16.13 0.63 -11.24
N VAL A 104 -15.45 0.72 -12.38
CA VAL A 104 -16.08 1.06 -13.67
C VAL A 104 -16.38 -0.14 -14.56
N SER A 105 -15.89 -1.33 -14.19
CA SER A 105 -16.13 -2.56 -14.96
C SER A 105 -17.54 -3.07 -14.76
N VAL A 106 -18.26 -3.27 -15.86
CA VAL A 106 -19.62 -3.84 -15.88
C VAL A 106 -19.57 -5.36 -15.97
N GLU A 107 -18.78 -5.88 -16.90
CA GLU A 107 -18.65 -7.32 -17.14
C GLU A 107 -17.95 -8.04 -15.97
N GLU A 108 -18.49 -9.19 -15.59
CA GLU A 108 -17.98 -10.00 -14.48
C GLU A 108 -16.54 -10.49 -14.73
N CYS A 109 -16.19 -10.81 -15.97
CA CYS A 109 -14.84 -11.26 -16.33
C CYS A 109 -13.79 -10.19 -16.03
N TRP A 110 -14.09 -8.92 -16.34
CA TRP A 110 -13.21 -7.79 -16.06
C TRP A 110 -13.18 -7.47 -14.57
N ARG A 111 -14.35 -7.43 -13.90
CA ARG A 111 -14.40 -7.22 -12.44
C ARG A 111 -13.56 -8.24 -11.68
N THR A 112 -13.66 -9.51 -12.02
CA THR A 112 -12.90 -10.59 -11.38
C THR A 112 -11.39 -10.47 -11.64
N THR A 113 -11.02 -10.11 -12.87
CA THR A 113 -9.63 -9.90 -13.26
C THR A 113 -9.01 -8.73 -12.49
N TRP A 114 -9.69 -7.58 -12.44
CA TRP A 114 -9.19 -6.40 -11.72
C TRP A 114 -9.15 -6.63 -10.22
N LEU A 115 -10.13 -7.36 -9.65
CA LEU A 115 -10.08 -7.79 -8.26
C LEU A 115 -8.82 -8.61 -7.98
N ALA A 116 -8.53 -9.62 -8.81
CA ALA A 116 -7.34 -10.46 -8.64
C ALA A 116 -6.03 -9.65 -8.74
N VAL A 117 -5.92 -8.76 -9.74
CA VAL A 117 -4.76 -7.87 -9.89
C VAL A 117 -4.60 -6.95 -8.68
N HIS A 118 -5.71 -6.36 -8.21
CA HIS A 118 -5.71 -5.44 -7.08
C HIS A 118 -5.26 -6.14 -5.80
N LEU A 119 -5.81 -7.33 -5.50
CA LEU A 119 -5.43 -8.11 -4.33
C LEU A 119 -3.98 -8.58 -4.42
N ALA A 120 -3.55 -9.15 -5.55
CA ALA A 120 -2.18 -9.64 -5.72
C ALA A 120 -1.16 -8.52 -5.53
N THR A 121 -1.38 -7.37 -6.16
CA THR A 121 -0.46 -6.24 -6.04
C THR A 121 -0.50 -5.59 -4.65
N SER A 122 -1.66 -5.52 -4.00
CA SER A 122 -1.79 -5.03 -2.61
C SER A 122 -1.07 -5.93 -1.61
N LEU A 123 -1.23 -7.25 -1.75
CA LEU A 123 -0.57 -8.25 -0.89
C LEU A 123 0.95 -8.23 -1.03
N VAL A 124 1.49 -7.80 -2.18
CA VAL A 124 2.92 -7.58 -2.36
C VAL A 124 3.34 -6.20 -1.86
N TRP A 125 2.58 -5.15 -2.20
CA TRP A 125 2.94 -3.76 -1.91
C TRP A 125 2.97 -3.50 -0.40
N LEU A 126 1.96 -3.94 0.35
CA LEU A 126 1.83 -3.61 1.77
C LEU A 126 2.97 -4.21 2.63
N PRO A 127 3.32 -5.51 2.55
CA PRO A 127 4.47 -6.04 3.28
C PRO A 127 5.80 -5.46 2.81
N CYS A 128 5.95 -5.23 1.49
CA CYS A 128 7.15 -4.60 0.95
C CYS A 128 7.32 -3.18 1.49
N TYR A 129 6.22 -2.46 1.69
CA TYR A 129 6.20 -1.09 2.22
C TYR A 129 6.65 -1.09 3.68
N VAL A 130 6.04 -1.95 4.50
CA VAL A 130 6.46 -2.14 5.91
C VAL A 130 7.94 -2.51 5.98
N GLY A 131 8.40 -3.49 5.20
CA GLY A 131 9.80 -3.92 5.16
C GLY A 131 10.76 -2.83 4.65
N HIS A 132 10.34 -2.03 3.66
CA HIS A 132 11.14 -0.92 3.15
C HIS A 132 11.41 0.14 4.22
N HIS A 133 10.49 0.30 5.18
CA HIS A 133 10.63 1.24 6.30
C HIS A 133 11.36 0.65 7.50
N THR A 134 11.07 -0.59 7.91
CA THR A 134 11.74 -1.20 9.08
C THR A 134 13.23 -1.46 8.82
N LEU A 135 13.61 -1.85 7.61
CA LEU A 135 15.02 -1.98 7.19
C LEU A 135 15.77 -0.63 7.09
N ALA A 136 15.06 0.50 7.22
CA ALA A 136 15.68 1.82 7.30
C ALA A 136 16.30 2.11 8.66
N HIS A 137 15.74 1.52 9.73
CA HIS A 137 16.09 1.85 11.11
C HIS A 137 17.21 0.97 11.69
N THR A 138 17.59 -0.10 11.00
CA THR A 138 18.60 -1.07 11.47
C THR A 138 20.05 -0.74 11.10
N HIS A 139 20.31 0.22 10.20
CA HIS A 139 21.65 0.72 9.95
C HIS A 139 21.94 1.99 10.77
N ARG A 140 22.12 1.82 12.08
CA ARG A 140 22.87 2.79 12.89
C ARG A 140 24.36 2.52 12.61
N PRO A 141 25.14 3.48 12.10
CA PRO A 141 26.59 3.31 12.05
C PRO A 141 27.06 3.06 13.48
N LEU A 142 27.81 1.99 13.71
CA LEU A 142 28.65 1.90 14.90
C LEU A 142 29.55 3.14 14.84
N THR A 143 29.37 4.07 15.77
CA THR A 143 30.27 5.20 15.93
C THR A 143 31.63 4.64 16.33
N ASP A 144 32.67 4.98 15.57
CA ASP A 144 34.08 4.69 15.86
C ASP A 144 34.54 5.42 17.14
N SER A 145 34.01 5.04 18.29
CA SER A 145 34.43 5.55 19.61
C SER A 145 34.99 4.45 20.52
N GLU A 146 35.36 3.29 19.98
CA GLU A 146 35.98 2.19 20.72
C GLU A 146 37.34 1.79 20.12
N VAL A 147 38.21 2.77 19.88
CA VAL A 147 39.66 2.49 19.75
C VAL A 147 40.35 3.13 20.96
N PRO A 148 40.77 2.34 21.97
CA PRO A 148 41.70 2.81 22.99
C PRO A 148 43.04 3.11 22.31
N HIS A 149 43.55 4.33 22.50
CA HIS A 149 44.91 4.73 22.12
C HIS A 149 45.98 4.04 22.97
#